data_AF-A0A7S4LL35-F1
#
_entry.id   AF-A0A7S4LL35-F1
#
_cell.length_a   1.000
_cell.length_b   1.000
_cell.length_c   1.000
_cell.angle_alpha   90.00
_cell.angle_beta   90.00
_cell.angle_gamma   90.00
#
_symmetry.space_group_name_H-M   'P 1'
#
loop_
_entity.id
_entity.type
_entity.pdbx_description
1 polymer ?
#
loop_
_entity_poly.entity_id
_entity_poly.type
_entity_poly.pdbx_seq_one_letter_code
_entity_poly.pdbx_strand_id
1 'polypeptide(L)'
;SGLGAGQRVEWLVDCYRLRVDDDYCWGGGNLHGLYDPRATKLTVAQDFLIFCKLAHERGALPTPWDWKCFLEKALELVPYAFEKSDAQDKYGSENVFAAMTGGRSLRFTGEVVYGSGCCGEQGDDHSRIEKEVIRLFKGREADAFQGAAAGVFADVGGAALWKTFYTRLRLPGPFPYP
;
A
#
# COMPACT_ATOMS: atom_id res chain seq x y z
N SER A 1 5.78 -3.46 24.54
CA SER A 1 4.49 -4.16 24.29
C SER A 1 4.21 -4.14 22.80
N GLY A 2 3.66 -5.22 22.23
CA GLY A 2 3.34 -5.29 20.80
C GLY A 2 1.95 -4.71 20.49
N LEU A 3 1.73 -4.30 19.23
CA LEU A 3 0.43 -3.82 18.73
C LEU A 3 -0.64 -4.93 18.79
N GLY A 4 -1.87 -4.57 19.15
CA GLY A 4 -3.04 -5.44 19.06
C GLY A 4 -3.39 -5.83 17.61
N ALA A 5 -4.24 -6.84 17.42
CA ALA A 5 -4.52 -7.38 16.07
C ALA A 5 -5.06 -6.34 15.07
N GLY A 6 -6.05 -5.53 15.48
CA GLY A 6 -6.56 -4.44 14.65
C GLY A 6 -5.51 -3.36 14.36
N GLN A 7 -4.67 -3.04 15.35
CA GLN A 7 -3.62 -2.05 15.20
C GLN A 7 -2.50 -2.51 14.26
N ARG A 8 -2.25 -3.81 14.14
CA ARG A 8 -1.24 -4.36 13.21
C ARG A 8 -1.65 -4.23 11.76
N VAL A 9 -2.91 -4.49 11.44
CA VAL A 9 -3.40 -4.34 10.06
C VAL A 9 -3.48 -2.87 9.66
N GLU A 10 -3.95 -2.01 10.57
CA GLU A 10 -3.99 -0.57 10.40
C GLU A 10 -2.59 0.03 10.20
N TRP A 11 -1.62 -0.39 11.02
CA TRP A 11 -0.21 0.01 10.87
C TRP A 11 0.32 -0.25 9.45
N LEU A 12 0.07 -1.44 8.88
CA LEU A 12 0.57 -1.73 7.54
C LEU A 12 -0.15 -0.91 6.45
N VAL A 13 -1.42 -0.57 6.64
CA VAL A 13 -2.12 0.35 5.71
C VAL A 13 -1.53 1.76 5.81
N ASP A 14 -1.23 2.23 7.02
CA ASP A 14 -0.60 3.53 7.23
C ASP A 14 0.84 3.57 6.71
N CYS A 15 1.58 2.45 6.74
CA CYS A 15 2.87 2.34 6.05
C CYS A 15 2.74 2.61 4.56
N TYR A 16 1.71 2.05 3.92
CA TYR A 16 1.43 2.33 2.51
C TYR A 16 1.10 3.81 2.31
N ARG A 17 0.13 4.35 3.07
CA ARG A 17 -0.33 5.75 2.89
C ARG A 17 0.81 6.75 3.09
N LEU A 18 1.63 6.56 4.13
CA LEU A 18 2.80 7.41 4.38
C LEU A 18 3.85 7.27 3.27
N ARG A 19 4.01 6.06 2.70
CA ARG A 19 4.95 5.87 1.59
C ARG A 19 4.51 6.61 0.34
N VAL A 20 3.22 6.60 0.01
CA VAL A 20 2.71 7.39 -1.13
C VAL A 20 2.93 8.89 -0.90
N ASP A 21 2.72 9.38 0.32
CA ASP A 21 3.01 10.78 0.69
C ASP A 21 4.51 11.11 0.58
N ASP A 22 5.39 10.21 1.07
CA ASP A 22 6.83 10.41 1.01
C ASP A 22 7.36 10.38 -0.44
N ASP A 23 6.82 9.51 -1.30
CA ASP A 23 7.19 9.44 -2.71
C ASP A 23 6.73 10.70 -3.48
N TYR A 24 5.60 11.29 -3.10
CA TYR A 24 5.17 12.60 -3.60
C TYR A 24 6.09 13.74 -3.12
N CYS A 25 6.32 13.84 -1.81
CA CYS A 25 7.04 14.96 -1.20
C CYS A 25 8.56 14.91 -1.43
N TRP A 26 9.16 13.72 -1.41
CA TRP A 26 10.61 13.51 -1.39
C TRP A 26 11.12 12.67 -2.57
N GLY A 27 10.27 11.86 -3.20
CA GLY A 27 10.60 11.02 -4.36
C GLY A 27 10.63 11.77 -5.70
N GLY A 28 10.85 13.09 -5.69
CA GLY A 28 10.89 13.91 -6.90
C GLY A 28 9.52 14.15 -7.54
N GLY A 29 8.43 14.10 -6.75
CA GLY A 29 7.06 14.24 -7.26
C GLY A 29 6.57 12.96 -7.95
N ASN A 30 6.93 11.78 -7.41
CA ASN A 30 6.39 10.52 -7.91
C ASN A 30 4.90 10.45 -7.58
N LEU A 31 4.04 10.78 -8.55
CA LEU A 31 2.59 10.80 -8.40
C LEU A 31 2.03 9.40 -8.61
N HIS A 32 1.62 8.74 -7.53
CA HIS A 32 0.94 7.45 -7.57
C HIS A 32 -0.10 7.33 -6.43
N GLY A 33 -0.80 6.20 -6.38
CA GLY A 33 -1.84 5.97 -5.37
C GLY A 33 -2.86 7.11 -5.34
N LEU A 34 -3.12 7.64 -4.15
CA LEU A 34 -4.09 8.72 -3.94
C LEU A 34 -3.60 10.11 -4.39
N TYR A 35 -2.28 10.28 -4.59
CA TYR A 35 -1.67 11.57 -4.90
C TYR A 35 -1.56 11.81 -6.42
N ASP A 36 -1.90 10.82 -7.26
CA ASP A 36 -2.03 11.04 -8.72
C ASP A 36 -3.32 11.84 -9.03
N PRO A 37 -3.26 13.04 -9.67
CA PRO A 37 -4.44 13.79 -10.11
C PRO A 37 -5.41 12.99 -10.97
N ARG A 38 -4.90 11.97 -11.66
CA ARG A 38 -5.65 11.11 -12.58
C ARG A 38 -6.00 9.78 -11.93
N ALA A 39 -5.81 9.65 -10.62
CA ALA A 39 -6.12 8.46 -9.87
C ALA A 39 -7.56 8.03 -10.13
N THR A 40 -7.69 6.83 -10.67
CA THR A 40 -8.95 6.13 -10.70
C THR A 40 -8.97 5.15 -9.54
N LYS A 41 -10.17 4.70 -9.21
CA LYS A 41 -10.36 3.58 -8.29
C LYS A 41 -9.53 2.35 -8.67
N LEU A 42 -9.34 2.11 -9.98
CA LEU A 42 -8.56 0.99 -10.48
C LEU A 42 -7.06 1.21 -10.25
N THR A 43 -6.54 2.39 -10.57
CA THR A 43 -5.10 2.68 -10.40
C THR A 43 -4.70 2.68 -8.92
N VAL A 44 -5.55 3.19 -8.03
CA VAL A 44 -5.32 3.10 -6.56
C VAL A 44 -5.33 1.65 -6.10
N ALA A 45 -6.26 0.82 -6.59
CA ALA A 45 -6.30 -0.60 -6.22
C ALA A 45 -5.09 -1.38 -6.77
N GLN A 46 -4.57 -1.02 -7.94
CA GLN A 46 -3.36 -1.62 -8.52
C GLN A 46 -2.11 -1.25 -7.72
N ASP A 47 -1.96 0.02 -7.38
CA ASP A 47 -0.84 0.52 -6.59
C ASP A 47 -0.80 -0.14 -5.21
N PHE A 48 -1.97 -0.22 -4.55
CA PHE A 48 -2.09 -0.92 -3.28
C PHE A 48 -1.84 -2.44 -3.39
N LEU A 49 -2.23 -3.07 -4.51
CA LEU A 49 -1.92 -4.48 -4.78
C LEU A 49 -0.41 -4.71 -4.92
N ILE A 50 0.30 -3.83 -5.62
CA ILE A 50 1.76 -3.90 -5.75
C ILE A 50 2.41 -3.86 -4.36
N PHE A 51 2.01 -2.90 -3.51
CA PHE A 51 2.47 -2.84 -2.12
C PHE A 51 2.22 -4.15 -1.36
N CYS A 52 1.02 -4.71 -1.45
CA CYS A 52 0.67 -5.96 -0.74
C CYS A 52 1.53 -7.15 -1.19
N LYS A 53 1.78 -7.27 -2.49
CA LYS A 53 2.62 -8.32 -3.07
C LYS A 53 4.06 -8.19 -2.61
N LEU A 54 4.61 -6.98 -2.69
CA LEU A 54 5.96 -6.68 -2.20
C LEU A 54 6.10 -6.98 -0.70
N ALA A 55 5.09 -6.63 0.10
CA ALA A 55 5.08 -6.90 1.54
C ALA A 55 5.06 -8.41 1.85
N HIS A 56 4.32 -9.20 1.07
CA HIS A 56 4.33 -10.65 1.17
C HIS A 56 5.68 -11.26 0.77
N GLU A 57 6.20 -10.92 -0.42
CA GLU A 57 7.47 -11.46 -0.93
C GLU A 57 8.65 -11.17 0.01
N ARG A 58 8.63 -10.04 0.72
CA ARG A 58 9.69 -9.63 1.65
C ARG A 58 9.46 -10.04 3.10
N GLY A 59 8.38 -10.77 3.40
CA GLY A 59 8.07 -11.19 4.76
C GLY A 59 7.79 -10.02 5.72
N ALA A 60 7.34 -8.87 5.20
CA ALA A 60 7.04 -7.68 5.99
C ALA A 60 5.66 -7.73 6.69
N LEU A 61 4.92 -8.83 6.52
CA LEU A 61 3.59 -9.01 7.09
C LEU A 61 3.66 -9.27 8.61
N PRO A 62 2.90 -8.51 9.42
CA PRO A 62 2.76 -8.80 10.85
C PRO A 62 2.23 -10.21 11.11
N THR A 63 2.76 -10.88 12.13
CA THR A 63 2.27 -12.21 12.56
C THR A 63 1.42 -12.08 13.84
N PRO A 64 0.24 -12.73 13.92
CA PRO A 64 -0.49 -13.40 12.84
C PRO A 64 -1.06 -12.42 11.80
N TRP A 65 -1.29 -12.91 10.57
CA TRP A 65 -1.79 -12.13 9.43
C TRP A 65 -3.16 -12.62 8.94
N ASP A 66 -4.04 -11.68 8.56
CA ASP A 66 -5.34 -11.94 7.95
C ASP A 66 -5.63 -10.91 6.86
N TRP A 67 -5.58 -11.37 5.59
CA TRP A 67 -5.85 -10.54 4.42
C TRP A 67 -7.26 -9.94 4.39
N LYS A 68 -8.26 -10.67 4.90
CA LYS A 68 -9.64 -10.17 4.92
C LYS A 68 -9.76 -9.01 5.89
N CYS A 69 -9.27 -9.16 7.12
CA CYS A 69 -9.26 -8.07 8.10
C CYS A 69 -8.46 -6.86 7.62
N PHE A 70 -7.32 -7.10 6.97
CA PHE A 70 -6.50 -6.05 6.39
C PHE A 70 -7.22 -5.28 5.28
N LEU A 71 -7.82 -5.97 4.31
CA LEU A 71 -8.52 -5.31 3.20
C LEU A 71 -9.79 -4.57 3.68
N GLU A 72 -10.50 -5.07 4.69
CA GLU A 72 -11.61 -4.33 5.31
C GLU A 72 -11.13 -3.03 5.96
N LYS A 73 -10.02 -3.08 6.70
CA LYS A 73 -9.41 -1.88 7.28
C LYS A 73 -8.89 -0.92 6.20
N ALA A 74 -8.32 -1.45 5.12
CA ALA A 74 -7.83 -0.66 4.00
C ALA A 74 -8.94 0.15 3.31
N LEU A 75 -10.18 -0.37 3.22
CA LEU A 75 -11.32 0.37 2.68
C LEU A 75 -11.61 1.68 3.42
N GLU A 76 -11.30 1.74 4.72
CA GLU A 76 -11.53 2.91 5.57
C GLU A 76 -10.39 3.93 5.47
N LEU A 77 -9.18 3.53 5.08
CA LEU A 77 -7.97 4.33 5.24
C LEU A 77 -7.29 4.68 3.92
N VAL A 78 -7.18 3.73 2.97
CA VAL A 78 -6.53 3.93 1.67
C VAL A 78 -7.06 5.16 0.93
N PRO A 79 -8.37 5.49 0.96
CA PRO A 79 -8.90 6.67 0.26
C PRO A 79 -8.48 8.04 0.83
N TYR A 80 -7.71 8.08 1.91
CA TYR A 80 -7.36 9.32 2.62
C TYR A 80 -5.85 9.51 2.72
N ALA A 81 -5.40 10.75 2.50
CA ALA A 81 -4.01 11.17 2.71
C ALA A 81 -3.55 10.84 4.14
N PHE A 82 -2.26 10.56 4.31
CA PHE A 82 -1.66 10.30 5.61
C PHE A 82 -0.26 10.87 5.62
N GLU A 83 -0.12 11.99 6.33
CA GLU A 83 1.12 12.73 6.36
C GLU A 83 1.95 12.33 7.58
N LYS A 84 3.19 12.82 7.59
CA LYS A 84 4.08 12.65 8.74
C LYS A 84 3.47 13.14 10.06
N SER A 85 2.71 14.25 10.04
CA SER A 85 2.04 14.77 11.24
C SER A 85 0.98 13.78 11.77
N ASP A 86 0.17 13.19 10.89
CA ASP A 86 -0.83 12.19 11.28
C ASP A 86 -0.17 10.98 11.95
N ALA A 87 0.97 10.54 11.39
CA ALA A 87 1.75 9.45 11.95
C ALA A 87 2.35 9.79 13.32
N GLN A 88 2.85 11.02 13.49
CA GLN A 88 3.35 11.52 14.77
C GLN A 88 2.24 11.59 15.83
N ASP A 89 1.08 12.13 15.47
CA ASP A 89 -0.07 12.24 16.37
C ASP A 89 -0.59 10.85 16.78
N LYS A 90 -0.61 9.90 15.85
CA LYS A 90 -1.15 8.55 16.08
C LYS A 90 -0.20 7.62 16.83
N TYR A 91 1.10 7.70 16.56
CA TYR A 91 2.10 6.73 17.06
C TYR A 91 3.17 7.35 17.96
N GLY A 92 3.15 8.67 18.19
CA GLY A 92 4.00 9.38 19.14
C GLY A 92 5.43 9.65 18.66
N SER A 93 5.92 8.97 17.62
CA SER A 93 7.20 9.29 16.98
C SER A 93 7.34 8.68 15.58
N GLU A 94 7.56 9.52 14.57
CA GLU A 94 8.10 9.12 13.26
C GLU A 94 9.48 9.75 13.10
N ASN A 95 10.53 8.95 13.30
CA ASN A 95 11.90 9.35 13.04
C ASN A 95 12.47 8.47 11.94
N VAL A 96 12.98 9.09 10.87
CA VAL A 96 13.73 8.41 9.79
C VAL A 96 14.89 7.60 10.38
N PHE A 97 15.47 8.07 11.49
CA PHE A 97 16.55 7.43 12.22
C PHE A 97 16.12 6.35 13.24
N ALA A 98 14.82 6.15 13.49
CA ALA A 98 14.35 5.06 14.36
C ALA A 98 14.71 3.67 13.80
N ALA A 99 14.86 3.58 12.47
CA ALA A 99 15.41 2.42 11.77
C ALA A 99 16.82 2.04 12.25
N MET A 100 17.68 3.04 12.52
CA MET A 100 19.07 2.82 12.97
C MET A 100 19.16 2.40 14.44
N THR A 101 18.13 2.65 15.25
CA THR A 101 18.11 2.34 16.68
C THR A 101 17.22 1.14 17.02
N GLY A 102 16.76 0.37 16.02
CA GLY A 102 15.94 -0.84 16.22
C GLY A 102 14.46 -0.57 16.57
N GLY A 103 13.96 0.63 16.30
CA GLY A 103 12.54 0.99 16.49
C GLY A 103 11.69 0.61 15.28
N ARG A 104 10.41 0.29 15.52
CA ARG A 104 9.39 0.13 14.46
C ARG A 104 8.94 1.52 13.99
N SER A 105 9.40 1.99 12.84
CA SER A 105 8.79 3.14 12.14
C SER A 105 7.99 2.70 10.92
N LEU A 106 6.99 3.49 10.54
CA LEU A 106 6.19 3.25 9.34
C LEU A 106 7.08 3.33 8.10
N ARG A 107 7.96 4.35 8.05
CA ARG A 107 8.94 4.54 6.97
C ARG A 107 9.88 3.35 6.80
N PHE A 108 10.47 2.85 7.89
CA PHE A 108 11.33 1.67 7.81
C PHE A 108 10.58 0.47 7.25
N THR A 109 9.34 0.27 7.69
CA THR A 109 8.49 -0.81 7.14
C THR A 109 8.22 -0.58 5.66
N GLY A 110 7.93 0.65 5.23
CA GLY A 110 7.75 1.02 3.83
C GLY A 110 9.01 0.78 2.98
N GLU A 111 10.20 1.12 3.48
CA GLU A 111 11.48 0.83 2.82
C GLU A 111 11.73 -0.67 2.70
N VAL A 112 11.47 -1.43 3.76
CA VAL A 112 11.54 -2.89 3.72
C VAL A 112 10.57 -3.43 2.68
N VAL A 113 9.33 -2.93 2.60
CA VAL A 113 8.36 -3.39 1.62
C VAL A 113 8.79 -3.06 0.20
N TYR A 114 9.20 -1.83 -0.11
CA TYR A 114 9.57 -1.44 -1.47
C TYR A 114 10.99 -1.88 -1.89
N GLY A 115 11.83 -2.26 -0.92
CA GLY A 115 13.23 -2.59 -1.14
C GLY A 115 14.13 -1.38 -1.40
N SER A 116 13.59 -0.16 -1.28
CA SER A 116 14.32 1.10 -1.47
C SER A 116 13.75 2.22 -0.60
N GLY A 117 14.60 3.19 -0.25
CA GLY A 117 14.18 4.48 0.30
C GLY A 117 13.32 5.29 -0.68
N CYS A 118 12.56 6.27 -0.20
CA CYS A 118 11.76 7.17 -1.06
C CYS A 118 12.64 8.01 -2.01
N CYS A 119 13.90 8.27 -1.64
CA CYS A 119 14.87 8.98 -2.49
C CYS A 119 15.82 8.04 -3.27
N GLY A 120 15.63 6.72 -3.19
CA GLY A 120 16.51 5.73 -3.83
C GLY A 120 15.93 5.18 -5.13
N GLU A 121 16.79 4.65 -6.00
CA GLU A 121 16.32 3.90 -7.18
C GLU A 121 15.50 2.68 -6.74
N GLN A 122 14.38 2.44 -7.42
CA GLN A 122 13.52 1.29 -7.16
C GLN A 122 14.24 0.00 -7.57
N GLY A 123 14.20 -1.02 -6.72
CA GLY A 123 14.84 -2.32 -7.01
C GLY A 123 14.10 -3.14 -8.08
N ASP A 124 14.81 -4.10 -8.69
CA ASP A 124 14.32 -4.94 -9.79
C ASP A 124 13.00 -5.67 -9.50
N ASP A 125 12.79 -6.09 -8.25
CA ASP A 125 11.56 -6.77 -7.82
C ASP A 125 10.31 -5.89 -7.90
N HIS A 126 10.45 -4.59 -7.57
CA HIS A 126 9.34 -3.65 -7.69
C HIS A 126 8.92 -3.54 -9.16
N SER A 127 9.90 -3.30 -10.05
CA SER A 127 9.64 -3.23 -11.49
C SER A 127 9.05 -4.52 -12.06
N ARG A 128 9.40 -5.70 -11.53
CA ARG A 128 8.81 -6.98 -11.94
C ARG A 128 7.33 -7.05 -11.56
N ILE A 129 6.99 -6.83 -10.28
CA ILE A 129 5.61 -6.91 -9.77
C ILE A 129 4.73 -5.85 -10.43
N GLU A 130 5.23 -4.63 -10.57
CA GLU A 130 4.51 -3.55 -11.23
C GLU A 130 4.15 -3.92 -12.68
N LYS A 131 5.11 -4.43 -13.46
CA LYS A 131 4.86 -4.90 -14.84
C LYS A 131 3.84 -6.05 -14.88
N GLU A 132 3.88 -6.96 -13.91
CA GLU A 132 2.91 -8.06 -13.80
C GLU A 132 1.49 -7.52 -13.55
N VAL A 133 1.33 -6.62 -12.58
CA VAL A 133 0.04 -6.01 -12.23
C VAL A 133 -0.49 -5.17 -13.39
N ILE A 134 0.33 -4.35 -14.04
CA ILE A 134 -0.08 -3.57 -15.22
C ILE A 134 -0.59 -4.50 -16.33
N ARG A 135 0.14 -5.59 -16.62
CA ARG A 135 -0.28 -6.58 -17.63
C ARG A 135 -1.57 -7.31 -17.24
N LEU A 136 -1.79 -7.56 -15.96
CA LEU A 136 -2.99 -8.20 -15.45
C LEU A 136 -4.24 -7.40 -15.85
N PHE A 137 -4.22 -6.11 -15.58
CA PHE A 137 -5.38 -5.23 -15.76
C PHE A 137 -5.50 -4.58 -17.13
N LYS A 138 -4.46 -4.64 -17.97
CA LYS A 138 -4.47 -4.08 -19.33
C LYS A 138 -5.65 -4.65 -20.13
N GLY A 139 -6.66 -3.81 -20.38
CA GLY A 139 -7.87 -4.16 -21.13
C GLY A 139 -8.82 -5.13 -20.42
N ARG A 140 -8.69 -5.33 -19.10
CA ARG A 140 -9.43 -6.36 -18.35
C ARG A 140 -9.98 -5.88 -16.99
N GLU A 141 -10.04 -4.59 -16.72
CA GLU A 141 -10.44 -3.96 -15.43
C GLU A 141 -11.16 -4.86 -14.40
N ALA A 142 -12.49 -5.03 -14.54
CA ALA A 142 -13.30 -5.81 -13.60
C ALA A 142 -13.18 -7.34 -13.80
N ASP A 143 -12.75 -7.77 -14.97
CA ASP A 143 -12.57 -9.18 -15.34
C ASP A 143 -11.21 -9.73 -14.86
N ALA A 144 -10.28 -8.85 -14.51
CA ALA A 144 -8.95 -9.17 -14.01
C ALA A 144 -9.01 -9.93 -12.67
N PHE A 145 -10.13 -9.87 -11.97
CA PHE A 145 -10.35 -10.62 -10.72
C PHE A 145 -10.95 -12.03 -10.94
N GLN A 146 -10.94 -12.56 -12.17
CA GLN A 146 -11.60 -13.82 -12.52
C GLN A 146 -10.71 -14.75 -13.38
N GLY A 147 -11.10 -16.04 -13.47
CA GLY A 147 -10.47 -17.01 -14.38
C GLY A 147 -8.98 -17.24 -14.11
N ALA A 148 -8.17 -17.38 -15.18
CA ALA A 148 -6.72 -17.61 -15.09
C ALA A 148 -5.95 -16.48 -14.37
N ALA A 149 -6.52 -15.27 -14.29
CA ALA A 149 -5.94 -14.16 -13.55
C ALA A 149 -6.08 -14.33 -12.01
N ALA A 150 -6.95 -15.23 -11.54
CA ALA A 150 -7.18 -15.43 -10.12
C ALA A 150 -5.93 -15.94 -9.37
N GLY A 151 -5.04 -16.66 -10.06
CA GLY A 151 -3.78 -17.15 -9.49
C GLY A 151 -2.83 -16.04 -9.05
N VAL A 152 -2.92 -14.85 -9.68
CA VAL A 152 -2.09 -13.69 -9.33
C VAL A 152 -2.42 -13.16 -7.94
N PHE A 153 -3.58 -13.48 -7.38
CA PHE A 153 -3.98 -12.99 -6.06
C PHE A 153 -3.76 -14.01 -4.93
N ALA A 154 -3.26 -15.22 -5.22
CA ALA A 154 -3.22 -16.33 -4.27
C ALA A 154 -2.40 -16.02 -3.00
N ASP A 155 -1.30 -15.30 -3.17
CA ASP A 155 -0.38 -14.82 -2.13
C ASP A 155 -0.98 -13.69 -1.27
N VAL A 156 -1.96 -12.96 -1.83
CA VAL A 156 -2.57 -11.78 -1.22
C VAL A 156 -4.06 -11.95 -0.87
N GLY A 157 -4.47 -13.17 -0.52
CA GLY A 157 -5.82 -13.45 0.00
C GLY A 157 -6.87 -13.82 -1.07
N GLY A 158 -6.46 -13.93 -2.33
CA GLY A 158 -7.28 -14.45 -3.42
C GLY A 158 -8.16 -13.41 -4.12
N ALA A 159 -8.49 -13.69 -5.37
CA ALA A 159 -9.12 -12.72 -6.27
C ALA A 159 -10.53 -12.28 -5.80
N ALA A 160 -11.23 -13.13 -5.05
CA ALA A 160 -12.55 -12.81 -4.51
C ALA A 160 -12.48 -11.63 -3.52
N LEU A 161 -11.51 -11.63 -2.61
CA LEU A 161 -11.33 -10.52 -1.66
C LEU A 161 -10.96 -9.23 -2.39
N TRP A 162 -10.08 -9.30 -3.38
CA TRP A 162 -9.69 -8.15 -4.19
C TRP A 162 -10.82 -7.61 -5.06
N LYS A 163 -11.67 -8.48 -5.61
CA LYS A 163 -12.90 -8.07 -6.29
C LYS A 163 -13.81 -7.31 -5.33
N THR A 164 -14.02 -7.82 -4.12
CA THR A 164 -14.83 -7.15 -3.09
C THR A 164 -14.23 -5.81 -2.68
N PHE A 165 -12.93 -5.77 -2.40
CA PHE A 165 -12.19 -4.55 -2.08
C PHE A 165 -12.35 -3.52 -3.19
N TYR A 166 -12.04 -3.90 -4.43
CA TYR A 166 -12.25 -3.04 -5.59
C TYR A 166 -13.69 -2.58 -5.64
N THR A 167 -14.70 -3.44 -5.72
CA THR A 167 -16.12 -3.00 -5.80
C THR A 167 -16.52 -2.01 -4.69
N ARG A 168 -16.02 -2.19 -3.46
CA ARG A 168 -16.37 -1.34 -2.31
C ARG A 168 -15.51 -0.08 -2.17
N LEU A 169 -14.32 -0.01 -2.77
CA LEU A 169 -13.46 1.17 -2.68
C LEU A 169 -14.21 2.41 -3.18
N ARG A 170 -14.15 3.47 -2.39
CA ARG A 170 -14.73 4.79 -2.67
C ARG A 170 -13.62 5.81 -2.49
N LEU A 171 -13.27 6.49 -3.57
CA LEU A 171 -12.37 7.63 -3.49
C LEU A 171 -13.23 8.86 -3.15
N PRO A 172 -12.73 9.78 -2.31
CA PRO A 172 -13.34 11.10 -2.23
C PRO A 172 -13.38 11.70 -3.64
N GLY A 173 -14.41 12.52 -3.92
CA GLY A 173 -14.52 13.25 -5.19
C GLY A 173 -13.27 14.11 -5.48
N PRO A 174 -13.20 14.79 -6.64
CA PRO A 174 -11.97 15.45 -7.09
C PRO A 174 -11.36 16.29 -5.97
N PHE A 175 -10.13 15.95 -5.59
CA PHE A 175 -9.41 16.60 -4.51
C PHE A 175 -9.34 18.10 -4.80
N PRO A 176 -9.82 18.97 -3.89
CA PRO A 176 -9.44 20.37 -3.96
C PRO A 176 -7.93 20.41 -3.72
N TYR A 177 -7.16 20.72 -4.75
CA TYR A 177 -5.78 21.15 -4.56
C TYR A 177 -5.79 22.39 -3.65
N PRO A 178 -4.93 22.48 -2.62
CA PRO A 178 -4.62 23.75 -1.99
C PRO A 178 -3.94 24.72 -2.97
#